data_AF-A0AAJ6TIB0-F1
#
_entry.id   AF-A0AAJ6TIB0-F1
#
_cell.length_a   1.000
_cell.length_b   1.000
_cell.length_c   1.000
_cell.angle_alpha   90.00
_cell.angle_beta   90.00
_cell.angle_gamma   90.00
#
_symmetry.space_group_name_H-M   'P 1'
#
loop_
_entity.id
_entity.type
_entity.pdbx_description
1 polymer ?
#
loop_
_entity_poly.entity_id
_entity_poly.type
_entity_poly.pdbx_seq_one_letter_code
_entity_poly.pdbx_strand_id
1 'polypeptide(L)'
;MASSSSSHQTHTPLPSDPGDGKPPDHEVPIHVVTVPSQLPVEFRNPSAAKQLIIGFDCEGVDLCRHGTLCIMQLAFPDAIYLVDAIKGGESLIRACKPALESSHITKVIHDCKRDSEALYFQFGIKLHNVVDTQIAYSQIEEQEGRARLPDDYISFVSLLADPRYCGISYLEKEEVRVLLRQDPMFWTYRPFSEMMIHAAADDVRFLLRIYYKMMEKLNQRSLWYLAVRGVLYCRCFCINENDYADWPHIPPIPDNLIIEEDNAPEEEILSVLDVPPGKMGRVIGRRGASILSVKESCNAEIFIGGAKGPTDKVFIVGPVKQVRKAEAMLRGKILDIF
;
A
#
# COMPACT_ATOMS: atom_id res chain seq x y z
N MET A 1 12.91 36.78 -14.12
CA MET A 1 11.66 37.53 -14.26
C MET A 1 10.50 36.54 -14.17
N ALA A 2 9.49 36.90 -13.36
CA ALA A 2 8.19 36.24 -13.17
C ALA A 2 8.18 34.75 -12.76
N SER A 3 8.36 34.50 -11.46
CA SER A 3 7.82 33.32 -10.78
C SER A 3 6.32 33.52 -10.62
N SER A 4 5.50 33.02 -11.54
CA SER A 4 4.08 32.81 -11.29
C SER A 4 3.91 31.41 -10.71
N SER A 5 4.15 31.24 -9.40
CA SER A 5 3.69 30.04 -8.72
C SER A 5 2.18 30.19 -8.53
N SER A 6 1.39 29.62 -9.43
CA SER A 6 0.02 29.26 -9.08
C SER A 6 0.13 28.31 -7.88
N SER A 7 -0.26 28.76 -6.70
CA SER A 7 -0.33 27.88 -5.53
C SER A 7 -1.57 27.01 -5.72
N HIS A 8 -1.38 25.79 -6.22
CA HIS A 8 -2.44 24.78 -6.18
C HIS A 8 -2.77 24.51 -4.70
N GLN A 9 -4.05 24.40 -4.38
CA GLN A 9 -4.53 24.20 -3.01
C GLN A 9 -5.56 23.07 -2.97
N THR A 10 -5.70 22.41 -1.83
CA THR A 10 -6.76 21.43 -1.58
C THR A 10 -7.12 21.41 -0.11
N HIS A 11 -8.22 20.73 0.22
CA HIS A 11 -8.65 20.56 1.61
C HIS A 11 -8.21 19.20 2.14
N THR A 12 -7.49 19.22 3.27
CA THR A 12 -7.19 18.02 4.05
C THR A 12 -8.07 17.96 5.28
N PRO A 13 -8.78 16.84 5.51
CA PRO A 13 -9.59 16.71 6.70
C PRO A 13 -8.74 16.16 7.84
N LEU A 14 -7.94 16.97 8.51
CA LEU A 14 -7.24 16.52 9.72
C LEU A 14 -8.19 16.45 10.92
N PRO A 15 -7.90 15.61 11.94
CA PRO A 15 -8.65 15.65 13.19
C PRO A 15 -8.48 17.03 13.86
N SER A 16 -9.58 17.72 14.15
CA SER A 16 -9.61 18.78 15.16
C SER A 16 -9.70 18.17 16.56
N ASP A 17 -9.27 18.93 17.57
CA ASP A 17 -9.44 18.59 18.99
C ASP A 17 -10.90 18.21 19.30
N PRO A 18 -11.14 17.30 20.26
CA PRO A 18 -12.48 16.81 20.57
C PRO A 18 -13.33 17.93 21.20
N GLY A 19 -14.03 18.66 20.36
CA GLY A 19 -14.89 19.79 20.75
C GLY A 19 -15.65 20.46 19.60
N ASP A 20 -15.13 20.40 18.37
CA ASP A 20 -15.77 21.03 17.22
C ASP A 20 -16.53 20.02 16.35
N GLY A 21 -17.86 20.14 16.31
CA GLY A 21 -18.81 19.23 15.68
C GLY A 21 -18.76 19.11 14.15
N LYS A 22 -17.68 19.56 13.48
CA LYS A 22 -17.30 19.25 12.09
C LYS A 22 -15.78 19.41 11.96
N PRO A 23 -15.04 18.51 11.28
CA PRO A 23 -13.62 18.71 11.06
C PRO A 23 -13.43 19.97 10.19
N PRO A 24 -12.60 20.95 10.61
CA PRO A 24 -12.23 22.04 9.73
C PRO A 24 -11.42 21.45 8.58
N ASP A 25 -12.00 21.52 7.38
CA ASP A 25 -11.28 21.28 6.13
C ASP A 25 -10.21 22.35 5.98
N HIS A 26 -8.98 22.05 6.41
CA HIS A 26 -7.87 22.97 6.29
C HIS A 26 -7.38 23.00 4.85
N GLU A 27 -7.34 24.20 4.29
CA GLU A 27 -6.74 24.42 2.97
C GLU A 27 -5.22 24.32 3.10
N VAL A 28 -4.63 23.41 2.33
CA VAL A 28 -3.19 23.15 2.29
C VAL A 28 -2.67 23.30 0.85
N PRO A 29 -1.43 23.77 0.67
CA PRO A 29 -0.81 23.86 -0.65
C PRO A 29 -0.49 22.47 -1.22
N ILE A 30 -0.54 22.37 -2.55
CA ILE A 30 0.01 21.26 -3.34
C ILE A 30 1.26 21.76 -4.05
N HIS A 31 2.39 21.08 -3.81
CA HIS A 31 3.68 21.38 -4.41
C HIS A 31 4.05 20.34 -5.45
N VAL A 32 4.27 20.76 -6.70
CA VAL A 32 4.92 19.91 -7.71
C VAL A 32 6.43 19.96 -7.50
N VAL A 33 7.00 18.82 -7.13
CA VAL A 33 8.42 18.66 -6.79
C VAL A 33 9.16 18.09 -7.99
N THR A 34 10.18 18.81 -8.46
CA THR A 34 11.04 18.41 -9.58
C THR A 34 12.51 18.37 -9.21
N VAL A 35 12.90 18.89 -8.04
CA VAL A 35 14.25 18.81 -7.50
C VAL A 35 14.24 18.49 -5.99
N PRO A 36 15.26 17.78 -5.45
CA PRO A 36 15.27 17.36 -4.05
C PRO A 36 15.12 18.50 -3.02
N SER A 37 15.63 19.69 -3.31
CA SER A 37 15.56 20.83 -2.38
C SER A 37 14.14 21.34 -2.13
N GLN A 38 13.16 20.96 -2.94
CA GLN A 38 11.74 21.28 -2.75
C GLN A 38 11.03 20.33 -1.77
N LEU A 39 11.68 19.23 -1.37
CA LEU A 39 11.14 18.31 -0.36
C LEU A 39 11.43 18.82 1.06
N PRO A 40 10.52 18.56 2.03
CA PRO A 40 10.75 18.86 3.45
C PRO A 40 12.08 18.33 3.96
N VAL A 41 12.75 19.10 4.80
CA VAL A 41 14.08 18.74 5.34
C VAL A 41 13.97 17.51 6.22
N GLU A 42 12.93 17.42 7.05
CA GLU A 42 12.63 16.29 7.91
C GLU A 42 12.30 15.00 7.14
N PHE A 43 11.79 15.12 5.92
CA PHE A 43 11.56 13.97 5.04
C PHE A 43 12.89 13.48 4.47
N ARG A 44 13.73 14.39 3.97
CA ARG A 44 15.05 14.03 3.43
C ARG A 44 16.02 13.52 4.49
N ASN A 45 15.91 14.02 5.72
CA ASN A 45 16.77 13.70 6.84
C ASN A 45 15.94 13.16 8.03
N PRO A 46 15.39 11.94 7.92
CA PRO A 46 14.60 11.35 8.99
C PRO A 46 15.44 11.17 10.26
N SER A 47 14.85 11.39 11.43
CA SER A 47 15.56 11.28 12.71
C SER A 47 14.66 10.71 13.80
N ALA A 48 15.26 10.03 14.77
CA ALA A 48 14.53 9.53 15.94
C ALA A 48 13.87 10.66 16.76
N ALA A 49 14.41 11.88 16.70
CA ALA A 49 13.91 13.04 17.44
C ALA A 49 12.57 13.58 16.91
N LYS A 50 12.22 13.29 15.66
CA LYS A 50 10.95 13.72 15.04
C LYS A 50 10.37 12.57 14.23
N GLN A 51 9.34 11.93 14.78
CA GLN A 51 8.53 10.95 14.05
C GLN A 51 7.60 11.69 13.08
N LEU A 52 7.49 11.20 11.84
CA LEU A 52 6.54 11.71 10.86
C LEU A 52 5.55 10.61 10.48
N ILE A 53 4.33 11.02 10.13
CA ILE A 53 3.33 10.16 9.52
C ILE A 53 2.89 10.86 8.25
N ILE A 54 2.98 10.18 7.11
CA ILE A 54 2.65 10.73 5.80
C ILE A 54 1.70 9.79 5.07
N GLY A 55 0.76 10.35 4.30
CA GLY A 55 0.06 9.61 3.25
C GLY A 55 0.99 9.40 2.06
N PHE A 56 0.93 8.23 1.44
CA PHE A 56 1.83 7.86 0.37
C PHE A 56 1.10 7.04 -0.69
N ASP A 57 1.37 7.35 -1.96
CA ASP A 57 0.90 6.61 -3.12
C ASP A 57 1.91 6.73 -4.27
N CYS A 58 1.80 5.86 -5.29
CA CYS A 58 2.55 5.97 -6.52
C CYS A 58 1.64 5.74 -7.74
N GLU A 59 1.91 6.46 -8.82
CA GLU A 59 1.16 6.31 -10.07
C GLU A 59 2.10 6.29 -11.28
N GLY A 60 1.68 5.60 -12.34
CA GLY A 60 2.50 5.46 -13.53
C GLY A 60 1.96 4.54 -14.63
N VAL A 61 2.78 4.31 -15.64
CA VAL A 61 2.45 3.41 -16.76
C VAL A 61 2.76 1.98 -16.33
N ASP A 62 1.73 1.13 -16.29
CA ASP A 62 1.83 -0.26 -15.85
C ASP A 62 2.65 -0.44 -14.58
N LEU A 63 2.36 0.36 -13.55
CA LEU A 63 3.14 0.46 -12.32
C LEU A 63 3.43 -0.93 -11.71
N CYS A 64 4.69 -1.36 -11.85
CA CYS A 64 5.24 -2.64 -11.41
C CYS A 64 6.77 -2.64 -11.64
N ARG A 65 7.41 -3.82 -11.59
CA ARG A 65 8.86 -3.98 -11.82
C ARG A 65 9.37 -3.55 -13.21
N HIS A 66 8.54 -3.68 -14.25
CA HIS A 66 8.90 -3.38 -15.65
C HIS A 66 8.17 -2.16 -16.19
N GLY A 67 7.28 -1.56 -15.39
CA GLY A 67 6.55 -0.35 -15.74
C GLY A 67 7.41 0.90 -15.54
N THR A 68 6.74 2.04 -15.47
CA THR A 68 7.40 3.34 -15.25
C THR A 68 6.64 4.10 -14.17
N LEU A 69 7.30 4.32 -13.02
CA LEU A 69 6.82 5.24 -11.99
C LEU A 69 6.89 6.66 -12.54
N CYS A 70 5.75 7.36 -12.56
CA CYS A 70 5.63 8.68 -13.17
C CYS A 70 5.50 9.79 -12.13
N ILE A 71 4.83 9.49 -11.01
CA ILE A 71 4.58 10.40 -9.91
C ILE A 71 4.51 9.61 -8.60
N MET A 72 4.98 10.24 -7.52
CA MET A 72 4.83 9.78 -6.14
C MET A 72 4.18 10.90 -5.33
N GLN A 73 3.11 10.58 -4.61
CA GLN A 73 2.29 11.53 -3.88
C GLN A 73 2.57 11.41 -2.39
N LEU A 74 2.85 12.53 -1.72
CA LEU A 74 3.14 12.58 -0.28
C LEU A 74 2.18 13.56 0.39
N ALA A 75 1.31 13.07 1.27
CA ALA A 75 0.47 13.93 2.10
C ALA A 75 1.10 14.13 3.48
N PHE A 76 1.44 15.38 3.79
CA PHE A 76 1.81 15.84 5.13
C PHE A 76 0.59 16.50 5.78
N PRO A 77 0.61 16.75 7.10
CA PRO A 77 -0.47 17.47 7.77
C PRO A 77 -0.74 18.86 7.17
N ASP A 78 0.29 19.54 6.67
CA ASP A 78 0.26 20.94 6.27
C ASP A 78 0.44 21.18 4.77
N ALA A 79 0.72 20.14 3.97
CA ALA A 79 0.96 20.24 2.53
C ALA A 79 0.89 18.88 1.81
N ILE A 80 0.69 18.91 0.50
CA ILE A 80 0.85 17.74 -0.37
C ILE A 80 2.01 17.97 -1.33
N TYR A 81 2.86 16.97 -1.51
CA TYR A 81 3.98 17.01 -2.44
C TYR A 81 3.78 15.97 -3.53
N LEU A 82 3.72 16.44 -4.77
CA LEU A 82 3.63 15.63 -5.98
C LEU A 82 5.02 15.53 -6.60
N VAL A 83 5.71 14.42 -6.30
CA VAL A 83 7.08 14.17 -6.74
C VAL A 83 7.07 13.67 -8.18
N ASP A 84 7.49 14.54 -9.10
CA ASP A 84 7.52 14.27 -10.53
C ASP A 84 8.73 13.40 -10.89
N ALA A 85 8.52 12.09 -10.99
CA ALA A 85 9.59 11.12 -11.27
C ALA A 85 10.15 11.26 -12.69
N ILE A 86 9.35 11.71 -13.65
CA ILE A 86 9.79 11.89 -15.04
C ILE A 86 10.66 13.13 -15.15
N LYS A 87 10.19 14.28 -14.66
CA LYS A 87 10.92 15.55 -14.78
C LYS A 87 12.09 15.65 -13.82
N GLY A 88 11.93 15.14 -12.59
CA GLY A 88 13.00 15.13 -11.58
C GLY A 88 13.98 13.97 -11.72
N GLY A 89 13.61 12.94 -12.49
CA GLY A 89 14.43 11.78 -12.79
C GLY A 89 14.79 10.93 -11.56
N GLU A 90 15.69 9.98 -11.79
CA GLU A 90 16.15 9.02 -10.78
C GLU A 90 16.77 9.70 -9.55
N SER A 91 17.48 10.82 -9.74
CA SER A 91 18.08 11.57 -8.63
C SER A 91 17.06 12.09 -7.63
N LEU A 92 15.88 12.51 -8.10
CA LEU A 92 14.82 12.98 -7.22
C LEU A 92 14.22 11.81 -6.43
N ILE A 93 13.93 10.69 -7.08
CA ILE A 93 13.34 9.52 -6.42
C ILE A 93 14.32 8.91 -5.41
N ARG A 94 15.61 8.81 -5.76
CA ARG A 94 16.64 8.36 -4.82
C ARG A 94 16.82 9.31 -3.63
N ALA A 95 16.54 10.60 -3.78
CA ALA A 95 16.55 11.54 -2.66
C ALA A 95 15.41 11.29 -1.64
N CYS A 96 14.35 10.58 -2.04
CA CYS A 96 13.29 10.12 -1.13
C CYS A 96 13.67 8.85 -0.36
N LYS A 97 14.69 8.08 -0.82
CA LYS A 97 15.07 6.79 -0.23
C LYS A 97 15.30 6.83 1.27
N PRO A 98 16.04 7.81 1.86
CA PRO A 98 16.19 7.86 3.31
C PRO A 98 14.85 7.86 4.06
N ALA A 99 13.87 8.60 3.56
CA ALA A 99 12.53 8.69 4.15
C ALA A 99 11.73 7.38 4.03
N LEU A 100 11.74 6.82 2.82
CA LEU A 100 10.95 5.65 2.45
C LEU A 100 11.43 4.37 3.17
N GLU A 101 12.73 4.27 3.43
CA GLU A 101 13.34 3.14 4.17
C GLU A 101 13.43 3.39 5.69
N SER A 102 13.08 4.59 6.16
CA SER A 102 13.20 4.96 7.57
C SER A 102 12.11 4.34 8.45
N SER A 103 12.51 3.87 9.64
CA SER A 103 11.61 3.51 10.74
C SER A 103 11.03 4.72 11.48
N HIS A 104 11.52 5.94 11.20
CA HIS A 104 11.07 7.18 11.85
C HIS A 104 9.97 7.92 11.08
N ILE A 105 9.62 7.41 9.90
CA ILE A 105 8.55 7.96 9.08
C ILE A 105 7.58 6.82 8.81
N THR A 106 6.34 6.95 9.25
CA THR A 106 5.26 6.02 8.93
C THR A 106 4.66 6.40 7.58
N LYS A 107 4.63 5.45 6.64
CA LYS A 107 3.98 5.63 5.33
C LYS A 107 2.60 4.99 5.41
N VAL A 108 1.56 5.81 5.43
CA VAL A 108 0.18 5.35 5.33
C VAL A 108 -0.16 5.17 3.85
N ILE A 109 -0.48 3.94 3.46
CA ILE A 109 -0.71 3.54 2.05
C ILE A 109 -2.03 2.78 1.97
N HIS A 110 -2.66 2.71 0.81
CA HIS A 110 -3.76 1.78 0.55
C HIS A 110 -3.31 0.73 -0.47
N ASP A 111 -3.15 -0.53 -0.05
CA ASP A 111 -2.60 -1.60 -0.89
C ASP A 111 -1.19 -1.33 -1.47
N CYS A 112 -0.18 -1.36 -0.60
CA CYS A 112 1.20 -0.98 -0.95
C CYS A 112 1.96 -1.92 -1.90
N LYS A 113 1.38 -3.05 -2.31
CA LYS A 113 2.12 -4.14 -2.98
C LYS A 113 2.77 -3.70 -4.31
N ARG A 114 2.04 -2.93 -5.13
CA ARG A 114 2.54 -2.45 -6.43
C ARG A 114 3.48 -1.27 -6.31
N ASP A 115 3.24 -0.38 -5.35
CA ASP A 115 4.14 0.74 -5.06
C ASP A 115 5.51 0.21 -4.63
N SER A 116 5.51 -0.75 -3.70
CA SER A 116 6.74 -1.38 -3.22
C SER A 116 7.47 -2.09 -4.36
N GLU A 117 6.77 -2.84 -5.21
CA GLU A 117 7.38 -3.52 -6.37
C GLU A 117 8.04 -2.53 -7.33
N ALA A 118 7.35 -1.43 -7.66
CA ALA A 118 7.90 -0.40 -8.54
C ALA A 118 9.12 0.28 -7.93
N LEU A 119 9.04 0.71 -6.67
CA LEU A 119 10.15 1.35 -5.95
C LEU A 119 11.37 0.44 -5.82
N TYR A 120 11.15 -0.84 -5.54
CA TYR A 120 12.22 -1.80 -5.36
C TYR A 120 12.96 -2.09 -6.66
N PHE A 121 12.25 -2.47 -7.73
CA PHE A 121 12.91 -2.88 -8.98
C PHE A 121 13.41 -1.69 -9.82
N GLN A 122 12.73 -0.54 -9.77
CA GLN A 122 13.13 0.63 -10.58
C GLN A 122 14.19 1.49 -9.87
N PHE A 123 14.19 1.54 -8.52
CA PHE A 123 15.05 2.47 -7.77
C PHE A 123 15.85 1.84 -6.62
N GLY A 124 15.66 0.54 -6.35
CA GLY A 124 16.30 -0.15 -5.24
C GLY A 124 15.85 0.36 -3.87
N ILE A 125 14.61 0.83 -3.74
CA ILE A 125 14.04 1.37 -2.50
C ILE A 125 13.15 0.30 -1.83
N LYS A 126 13.40 0.03 -0.54
CA LYS A 126 12.66 -0.94 0.26
C LYS A 126 11.75 -0.21 1.26
N LEU A 127 10.46 -0.14 0.95
CA LEU A 127 9.49 0.48 1.87
C LEU A 127 9.55 -0.18 3.25
N HIS A 128 9.56 0.66 4.29
CA HIS A 128 9.65 0.26 5.69
C HIS A 128 8.66 1.06 6.53
N ASN A 129 8.20 0.55 7.67
CA ASN A 129 7.26 1.27 8.55
C ASN A 129 6.00 1.73 7.79
N VAL A 130 5.36 0.78 7.10
CA VAL A 130 4.14 1.00 6.32
C VAL A 130 2.93 0.63 7.17
N VAL A 131 1.93 1.49 7.13
CA VAL A 131 0.57 1.21 7.62
C VAL A 131 -0.35 1.13 6.42
N ASP A 132 -0.74 -0.08 6.06
CA ASP A 132 -1.64 -0.32 4.95
C ASP A 132 -3.11 -0.26 5.42
N THR A 133 -3.85 0.72 4.92
CA THR A 133 -5.23 0.98 5.32
C THR A 133 -6.19 -0.13 4.89
N GLN A 134 -5.88 -0.89 3.84
CA GLN A 134 -6.68 -2.05 3.44
C GLN A 134 -6.52 -3.20 4.45
N ILE A 135 -5.28 -3.44 4.91
CA ILE A 135 -4.99 -4.41 5.98
C ILE A 135 -5.65 -3.98 7.28
N ALA A 136 -5.48 -2.70 7.67
CA ALA A 136 -6.05 -2.16 8.90
C ALA A 136 -7.58 -2.29 8.92
N TYR A 137 -8.25 -2.03 7.79
CA TYR A 137 -9.69 -2.25 7.65
C TYR A 137 -10.06 -3.72 7.91
N SER A 138 -9.39 -4.68 7.25
CA SER A 138 -9.67 -6.10 7.46
C SER A 138 -9.44 -6.54 8.92
N GLN A 139 -8.43 -5.98 9.59
CA GLN A 139 -8.17 -6.25 11.00
C GLN A 139 -9.29 -5.72 11.91
N ILE A 140 -9.80 -4.52 11.65
CA ILE A 140 -10.94 -3.95 12.39
C ILE A 140 -12.19 -4.81 12.20
N GLU A 141 -12.50 -5.23 10.97
CA GLU A 141 -13.66 -6.08 10.70
C GLU A 141 -13.57 -7.45 11.42
N GLU A 142 -12.38 -8.06 11.42
CA GLU A 142 -12.12 -9.32 12.11
C GLU A 142 -12.25 -9.17 13.64
N GLN A 143 -11.74 -8.07 14.21
CA GLN A 143 -11.95 -7.73 15.62
C GLN A 143 -13.44 -7.57 15.98
N GLU A 144 -14.24 -7.03 15.06
CA GLU A 144 -15.69 -6.84 15.22
C GLU A 144 -16.49 -8.14 14.94
N GLY A 145 -15.80 -9.26 14.68
CA GLY A 145 -16.40 -10.59 14.53
C GLY A 145 -16.85 -10.93 13.11
N ARG A 146 -16.52 -10.10 12.11
CA ARG A 146 -16.80 -10.42 10.71
C ARG A 146 -15.82 -11.50 10.23
N ALA A 147 -16.37 -12.60 9.73
CA ALA A 147 -15.57 -13.65 9.12
C ALA A 147 -14.87 -13.11 7.87
N ARG A 148 -13.57 -13.42 7.75
CA ARG A 148 -12.79 -13.10 6.56
C ARG A 148 -13.27 -13.93 5.38
N LEU A 149 -13.71 -13.25 4.32
CA LEU A 149 -14.04 -13.89 3.06
C LEU A 149 -12.85 -13.82 2.09
N PRO A 150 -12.59 -14.86 1.29
CA PRO A 150 -11.60 -14.81 0.22
C PRO A 150 -11.88 -13.65 -0.74
N ASP A 151 -10.84 -12.88 -1.06
CA ASP A 151 -10.90 -11.74 -1.99
C ASP A 151 -11.84 -10.59 -1.58
N ASP A 152 -12.23 -10.51 -0.30
CA ASP A 152 -13.00 -9.40 0.27
C ASP A 152 -12.08 -8.24 0.69
N TYR A 153 -11.49 -7.58 -0.30
CA TYR A 153 -10.66 -6.40 -0.10
C TYR A 153 -11.48 -5.12 -0.33
N ILE A 154 -11.49 -4.23 0.66
CA ILE A 154 -12.11 -2.92 0.48
C ILE A 154 -11.29 -2.06 -0.49
N SER A 155 -11.96 -1.44 -1.46
CA SER A 155 -11.30 -0.45 -2.33
C SER A 155 -11.10 0.87 -1.58
N PHE A 156 -10.12 1.67 -2.00
CA PHE A 156 -9.90 3.00 -1.41
C PHE A 156 -11.17 3.87 -1.47
N VAL A 157 -11.91 3.78 -2.58
CA VAL A 157 -13.17 4.51 -2.79
C VAL A 157 -14.24 4.09 -1.78
N SER A 158 -14.40 2.79 -1.60
CA SER A 158 -15.34 2.24 -0.62
C SER A 158 -14.94 2.60 0.80
N LEU A 159 -13.64 2.64 1.09
CA LEU A 159 -13.11 3.05 2.38
C LEU A 159 -13.37 4.53 2.67
N LEU A 160 -13.22 5.41 1.68
CA LEU A 160 -13.59 6.83 1.79
C LEU A 160 -15.09 7.01 2.02
N ALA A 161 -15.92 6.21 1.36
CA ALA A 161 -17.38 6.27 1.50
C ALA A 161 -17.87 5.75 2.85
N ASP A 162 -17.08 4.94 3.56
CA ASP A 162 -17.45 4.40 4.87
C ASP A 162 -17.55 5.55 5.92
N PRO A 163 -18.72 5.73 6.56
CA PRO A 163 -18.96 6.82 7.51
C PRO A 163 -18.12 6.70 8.79
N ARG A 164 -17.54 5.54 9.09
CA ARG A 164 -16.63 5.35 10.23
C ARG A 164 -15.31 6.11 10.07
N TYR A 165 -14.93 6.47 8.84
CA TYR A 165 -13.65 7.12 8.54
C TYR A 165 -13.84 8.50 7.91
N CYS A 166 -14.42 8.56 6.70
CA CYS A 166 -14.58 9.81 5.95
C CYS A 166 -16.05 10.11 5.63
N GLY A 167 -16.85 9.11 5.25
CA GLY A 167 -18.24 9.31 4.83
C GLY A 167 -18.37 10.14 3.54
N ILE A 168 -17.33 10.13 2.71
CA ILE A 168 -17.25 10.93 1.48
C ILE A 168 -17.57 10.01 0.29
N SER A 169 -18.71 10.24 -0.34
CA SER A 169 -19.06 9.57 -1.58
C SER A 169 -18.26 10.16 -2.73
N TYR A 170 -17.46 9.33 -3.40
CA TYR A 170 -16.56 9.75 -4.48
C TYR A 170 -17.20 9.65 -5.87
N LEU A 171 -18.53 9.61 -5.96
CA LEU A 171 -19.27 9.43 -7.21
C LEU A 171 -18.91 10.49 -8.26
N GLU A 172 -18.67 11.73 -7.84
CA GLU A 172 -18.30 12.84 -8.73
C GLU A 172 -16.90 12.69 -9.36
N LYS A 173 -16.04 11.81 -8.83
CA LYS A 173 -14.69 11.56 -9.37
C LYS A 173 -14.59 10.25 -10.17
N GLU A 174 -15.66 9.47 -10.27
CA GLU A 174 -15.64 8.25 -11.09
C GLU A 174 -15.39 8.60 -12.57
N GLU A 175 -15.90 9.73 -13.06
CA GLU A 175 -15.62 10.21 -14.43
C GLU A 175 -14.13 10.46 -14.66
N VAL A 176 -13.44 11.10 -13.71
CA VAL A 176 -11.99 11.32 -13.79
C VAL A 176 -11.27 9.98 -13.78
N ARG A 177 -11.64 9.04 -12.90
CA ARG A 177 -11.03 7.70 -12.87
C ARG A 177 -11.29 6.89 -14.13
N VAL A 178 -12.45 7.05 -14.77
CA VAL A 178 -12.72 6.44 -16.08
C VAL A 178 -11.76 7.01 -17.12
N LEU A 179 -11.55 8.32 -17.15
CA LEU A 179 -10.57 8.94 -18.05
C LEU A 179 -9.15 8.43 -17.77
N LEU A 180 -8.74 8.33 -16.50
CA LEU A 180 -7.45 7.76 -16.09
C LEU A 180 -7.26 6.33 -16.63
N ARG A 181 -8.30 5.50 -16.58
CA ARG A 181 -8.25 4.11 -17.07
C ARG A 181 -8.22 4.01 -18.60
N GLN A 182 -8.75 5.00 -19.31
CA GLN A 182 -8.80 5.00 -20.77
C GLN A 182 -7.47 5.41 -21.42
N ASP A 183 -6.65 6.17 -20.69
CA ASP A 183 -5.34 6.61 -21.16
C ASP A 183 -4.21 6.01 -20.31
N PRO A 184 -3.61 4.89 -20.74
CA PRO A 184 -2.48 4.28 -20.05
C PRO A 184 -1.26 5.20 -19.90
N MET A 185 -1.16 6.24 -20.74
CA MET A 185 -0.05 7.20 -20.75
C MET A 185 -0.36 8.47 -19.94
N PHE A 186 -1.53 8.54 -19.29
CA PHE A 186 -2.03 9.72 -18.59
C PHE A 186 -0.96 10.39 -17.72
N TRP A 187 -0.30 9.62 -16.84
CA TRP A 187 0.69 10.14 -15.90
C TRP A 187 2.02 10.57 -16.53
N THR A 188 2.20 10.37 -17.84
CA THR A 188 3.43 10.78 -18.56
C THR A 188 3.39 12.22 -19.08
N TYR A 189 2.20 12.80 -19.22
CA TYR A 189 2.06 14.13 -19.83
C TYR A 189 2.61 15.24 -18.94
N ARG A 190 3.25 16.23 -19.57
CA ARG A 190 3.83 17.41 -18.90
C ARG A 190 3.55 18.71 -19.66
N PRO A 191 3.39 19.85 -18.96
CA PRO A 191 3.25 19.96 -17.50
C PRO A 191 1.97 19.26 -17.01
N PHE A 192 1.91 18.91 -15.73
CA PHE A 192 0.67 18.38 -15.15
C PHE A 192 -0.45 19.39 -15.33
N SER A 193 -1.61 18.94 -15.80
CA SER A 193 -2.81 19.77 -15.81
C SER A 193 -3.39 19.89 -14.40
N GLU A 194 -4.24 20.89 -14.14
CA GLU A 194 -4.95 21.02 -12.85
C GLU A 194 -5.67 19.73 -12.46
N MET A 195 -6.33 19.08 -13.43
CA MET A 195 -7.01 17.80 -13.19
C MET A 195 -6.05 16.72 -12.70
N MET A 196 -4.85 16.62 -13.29
CA MET A 196 -3.83 15.64 -12.87
C MET A 196 -3.34 15.93 -11.45
N ILE A 197 -3.10 17.21 -11.15
CA ILE A 197 -2.62 17.66 -9.83
C ILE A 197 -3.65 17.31 -8.75
N HIS A 198 -4.92 17.62 -8.99
CA HIS A 198 -5.99 17.33 -8.02
C HIS A 198 -6.27 15.83 -7.91
N ALA A 199 -6.30 15.09 -9.03
CA ALA A 199 -6.49 13.64 -9.01
C ALA A 199 -5.38 12.94 -8.19
N ALA A 200 -4.12 13.31 -8.40
CA ALA A 200 -3.00 12.75 -7.64
C ALA A 200 -3.09 13.12 -6.14
N ALA A 201 -3.42 14.37 -5.82
CA ALA A 201 -3.57 14.79 -4.43
C ALA A 201 -4.71 14.04 -3.71
N ASP A 202 -5.77 13.68 -4.42
CA ASP A 202 -6.93 12.97 -3.88
C ASP A 202 -6.63 11.55 -3.42
N ASP A 203 -5.64 10.88 -4.01
CA ASP A 203 -5.26 9.51 -3.64
C ASP A 203 -4.57 9.46 -2.26
N VAL A 204 -4.02 10.59 -1.78
CA VAL A 204 -3.30 10.64 -0.50
C VAL A 204 -3.88 11.56 0.58
N ARG A 205 -4.63 12.60 0.22
CA ARG A 205 -5.03 13.66 1.19
C ARG A 205 -5.93 13.19 2.33
N PHE A 206 -6.58 12.04 2.17
CA PHE A 206 -7.45 11.44 3.18
C PHE A 206 -6.76 10.40 4.05
N LEU A 207 -5.58 9.90 3.64
CA LEU A 207 -4.92 8.77 4.29
C LEU A 207 -4.58 9.07 5.75
N LEU A 208 -4.13 10.29 6.07
CA LEU A 208 -3.83 10.66 7.46
C LEU A 208 -5.06 10.63 8.36
N ARG A 209 -6.22 11.11 7.88
CA ARG A 209 -7.48 11.03 8.63
C ARG A 209 -7.89 9.59 8.88
N ILE A 210 -7.88 8.79 7.83
CA ILE A 210 -8.23 7.36 7.88
C ILE A 210 -7.31 6.67 8.88
N TYR A 211 -6.01 6.93 8.82
CA TYR A 211 -5.02 6.41 9.74
C TYR A 211 -5.39 6.69 11.19
N TYR A 212 -5.60 7.96 11.58
CA TYR A 212 -5.94 8.28 12.97
C TYR A 212 -7.22 7.59 13.42
N LYS A 213 -8.24 7.54 12.57
CA LYS A 213 -9.51 6.85 12.87
C LYS A 213 -9.37 5.33 13.01
N MET A 214 -8.47 4.71 12.25
CA MET A 214 -8.17 3.28 12.36
C MET A 214 -7.34 2.99 13.62
N MET A 215 -6.35 3.82 13.93
CA MET A 215 -5.51 3.65 15.13
C MET A 215 -6.32 3.76 16.42
N GLU A 216 -7.39 4.56 16.45
CA GLU A 216 -8.35 4.62 17.57
C GLU A 216 -9.11 3.29 17.80
N LYS A 217 -9.20 2.42 16.78
CA LYS A 217 -10.04 1.20 16.79
C LYS A 217 -9.26 -0.09 16.97
N LEU A 218 -8.01 -0.12 16.49
CA LEU A 218 -7.20 -1.34 16.51
C LEU A 218 -6.73 -1.64 17.94
N ASN A 219 -6.94 -2.88 18.38
CA ASN A 219 -6.36 -3.36 19.63
C ASN A 219 -4.88 -3.75 19.44
N GLN A 220 -4.18 -4.09 20.52
CA GLN A 220 -2.76 -4.43 20.47
C GLN A 220 -2.43 -5.60 19.53
N ARG A 221 -3.29 -6.63 19.49
CA ARG A 221 -3.10 -7.80 18.61
C ARG A 221 -3.23 -7.41 17.14
N SER A 222 -4.24 -6.63 16.80
CA SER A 222 -4.48 -6.18 15.43
C SER A 222 -3.48 -5.14 14.95
N LEU A 223 -2.96 -4.29 15.85
CA LEU A 223 -1.82 -3.41 15.58
C LEU A 223 -0.57 -4.22 15.22
N TRP A 224 -0.31 -5.31 15.95
CA TRP A 224 0.80 -6.20 15.63
C TRP A 224 0.63 -6.89 14.28
N TYR A 225 -0.54 -7.49 14.00
CA TYR A 225 -0.81 -8.09 12.68
C TYR A 225 -0.72 -7.07 11.54
N LEU A 226 -1.19 -5.84 11.75
CA LEU A 226 -1.04 -4.76 10.79
C LEU A 226 0.44 -4.47 10.49
N ALA A 227 1.30 -4.40 11.51
CA ALA A 227 2.73 -4.17 11.33
C ALA A 227 3.41 -5.35 10.60
N VAL A 228 3.10 -6.60 10.98
CA VAL A 228 3.59 -7.82 10.33
C VAL A 228 3.19 -7.83 8.86
N ARG A 229 1.89 -7.69 8.57
CA ARG A 229 1.37 -7.73 7.20
C ARG A 229 1.82 -6.54 6.36
N GLY A 230 2.04 -5.37 6.95
CA GLY A 230 2.66 -4.24 6.25
C GLY A 230 4.03 -4.62 5.68
N VAL A 231 4.88 -5.30 6.47
CA VAL A 231 6.18 -5.83 6.00
C VAL A 231 5.98 -6.91 4.93
N LEU A 232 5.07 -7.86 5.13
CA LEU A 232 4.84 -8.95 4.17
C LEU A 232 4.27 -8.43 2.84
N TYR A 233 3.40 -7.42 2.85
CA TYR A 233 2.86 -6.79 1.65
C TYR A 233 3.93 -5.99 0.90
N CYS A 234 4.80 -5.26 1.60
CA CYS A 234 5.93 -4.58 0.96
C CYS A 234 6.86 -5.57 0.24
N ARG A 235 7.03 -6.78 0.79
CA ARG A 235 7.81 -7.86 0.18
C ARG A 235 7.06 -8.59 -0.92
N CYS A 236 5.73 -8.55 -0.93
CA CYS A 236 4.91 -9.20 -1.94
C CYS A 236 5.27 -8.66 -3.33
N PHE A 237 5.45 -9.55 -4.29
CA PHE A 237 6.04 -9.27 -5.61
C PHE A 237 7.52 -8.85 -5.61
N CYS A 238 8.15 -8.45 -4.51
CA CYS A 238 9.56 -8.06 -4.47
C CYS A 238 10.54 -9.24 -4.33
N ILE A 239 10.43 -10.22 -5.25
CA ILE A 239 11.30 -11.41 -5.24
C ILE A 239 12.77 -10.99 -5.30
N ASN A 240 13.56 -11.56 -4.39
CA ASN A 240 15.01 -11.43 -4.32
C ASN A 240 15.65 -12.82 -4.11
N GLU A 241 16.96 -12.89 -4.31
CA GLU A 241 17.73 -14.13 -4.20
C GLU A 241 18.26 -14.39 -2.78
N ASN A 242 18.16 -13.41 -1.88
CA ASN A 242 18.76 -13.44 -0.55
C ASN A 242 17.74 -13.67 0.58
N ASP A 243 16.56 -14.21 0.25
CA ASP A 243 15.48 -14.50 1.20
C ASP A 243 15.12 -13.32 2.11
N TYR A 244 15.08 -12.12 1.52
CA TYR A 244 14.75 -10.86 2.19
C TYR A 244 15.69 -10.49 3.36
N ALA A 245 16.92 -11.02 3.40
CA ALA A 245 17.87 -10.78 4.49
C ALA A 245 18.22 -9.29 4.69
N ASP A 246 18.09 -8.48 3.65
CA ASP A 246 18.35 -7.03 3.64
C ASP A 246 17.07 -6.18 3.71
N TRP A 247 15.91 -6.80 3.90
CA TRP A 247 14.64 -6.12 4.14
C TRP A 247 14.39 -5.89 5.63
N PRO A 248 13.55 -4.90 6.00
CA PRO A 248 13.15 -4.72 7.38
C PRO A 248 12.62 -6.00 8.02
N HIS A 249 13.07 -6.31 9.23
CA HIS A 249 12.65 -7.52 9.94
C HIS A 249 11.14 -7.52 10.21
N ILE A 250 10.54 -8.72 10.20
CA ILE A 250 9.16 -8.91 10.63
C ILE A 250 9.11 -8.68 12.15
N PRO A 251 8.19 -7.84 12.66
CA PRO A 251 8.06 -7.62 14.10
C PRO A 251 7.78 -8.93 14.85
N PRO A 252 8.51 -9.23 15.93
CA PRO A 252 8.23 -10.41 16.75
C PRO A 252 6.89 -10.26 17.48
N ILE A 253 6.32 -11.37 17.95
CA ILE A 253 5.13 -11.33 18.82
C ILE A 253 5.49 -10.60 20.13
N PRO A 254 4.75 -9.56 20.52
CA PRO A 254 4.95 -8.88 21.80
C PRO A 254 4.74 -9.82 23.00
N ASP A 255 5.62 -9.76 24.01
CA ASP A 255 5.58 -10.63 25.20
C ASP A 255 4.22 -10.62 25.91
N ASN A 256 3.55 -9.46 25.95
CA ASN A 256 2.25 -9.30 26.57
C ASN A 256 1.11 -10.03 25.84
N LEU A 257 1.29 -10.41 24.57
CA LEU A 257 0.33 -11.21 23.81
C LEU A 257 0.57 -12.72 23.90
N ILE A 258 1.73 -13.15 24.42
CA ILE A 258 2.10 -14.57 24.53
C ILE A 258 1.43 -15.23 25.75
N ILE A 259 1.07 -14.45 26.76
CA ILE A 259 0.62 -14.94 28.07
C ILE A 259 -0.80 -15.56 28.01
N GLU A 260 -1.59 -15.27 26.97
CA GLU A 260 -2.92 -15.84 26.75
C GLU A 260 -2.83 -17.17 25.97
N GLU A 261 -2.49 -18.29 26.64
CA GLU A 261 -2.16 -19.59 25.99
C GLU A 261 -3.21 -20.11 24.99
N ASP A 262 -4.50 -19.96 25.28
CA ASP A 262 -5.59 -20.45 24.39
C ASP A 262 -5.92 -19.50 23.22
N ASN A 263 -5.27 -18.33 23.15
CA ASN A 263 -5.55 -17.30 22.13
C ASN A 263 -4.28 -16.58 21.61
N ALA A 264 -3.10 -17.19 21.77
CA ALA A 264 -1.85 -16.60 21.34
C ALA A 264 -1.86 -16.30 19.83
N PRO A 265 -1.34 -15.15 19.39
CA PRO A 265 -1.25 -14.83 17.98
C PRO A 265 -0.32 -15.80 17.23
N GLU A 266 -0.71 -16.20 16.03
CA GLU A 266 0.13 -17.02 15.14
C GLU A 266 1.08 -16.16 14.33
N GLU A 267 2.34 -16.60 14.20
CA GLU A 267 3.30 -16.01 13.26
C GLU A 267 2.80 -16.11 11.82
N GLU A 268 3.00 -15.04 11.05
CA GLU A 268 2.69 -14.99 9.63
C GLU A 268 3.93 -14.89 8.77
N ILE A 269 3.89 -15.52 7.60
CA ILE A 269 4.99 -15.55 6.63
C ILE A 269 4.50 -15.18 5.24
N LEU A 270 5.43 -14.76 4.38
CA LEU A 270 5.27 -14.73 2.94
C LEU A 270 6.01 -15.94 2.36
N SER A 271 5.29 -16.81 1.66
CA SER A 271 5.89 -17.85 0.84
C SER A 271 5.72 -17.55 -0.64
N VAL A 272 6.75 -17.86 -1.42
CA VAL A 272 6.75 -17.73 -2.88
C VAL A 272 6.87 -19.12 -3.50
N LEU A 273 5.80 -19.56 -4.16
CA LEU A 273 5.73 -20.85 -4.83
C LEU A 273 6.03 -20.71 -6.32
N ASP A 274 7.05 -21.45 -6.78
CA ASP A 274 7.34 -21.64 -8.20
C ASP A 274 6.28 -22.48 -8.91
N VAL A 275 5.82 -21.98 -10.05
CA VAL A 275 4.89 -22.65 -10.94
C VAL A 275 5.59 -22.95 -12.26
N PRO A 276 5.77 -24.25 -12.61
CA PRO A 276 6.41 -24.61 -13.87
C PRO A 276 5.71 -23.99 -15.09
N PRO A 277 6.45 -23.73 -16.19
CA PRO A 277 5.89 -23.18 -17.42
C PRO A 277 4.65 -23.95 -17.90
N GLY A 278 3.59 -23.21 -18.23
CA GLY A 278 2.32 -23.78 -18.70
C GLY A 278 1.41 -24.37 -17.60
N LYS A 279 1.84 -24.41 -16.33
CA LYS A 279 1.03 -24.96 -15.22
C LYS A 279 0.17 -23.93 -14.48
N MET A 280 0.40 -22.62 -14.68
CA MET A 280 -0.37 -21.56 -14.02
C MET A 280 -1.88 -21.65 -14.27
N GLY A 281 -2.30 -22.09 -15.46
CA GLY A 281 -3.71 -22.33 -15.77
C GLY A 281 -4.38 -23.38 -14.87
N ARG A 282 -3.62 -24.35 -14.34
CA ARG A 282 -4.12 -25.35 -13.38
C ARG A 282 -4.25 -24.81 -11.97
N VAL A 283 -3.32 -23.93 -11.58
CA VAL A 283 -3.38 -23.22 -10.30
C VAL A 283 -4.64 -22.35 -10.26
N ILE A 284 -4.83 -21.50 -11.27
CA ILE A 284 -5.98 -20.59 -11.36
C ILE A 284 -7.28 -21.37 -11.58
N GLY A 285 -7.26 -22.33 -12.51
CA GLY A 285 -8.44 -23.05 -12.95
C GLY A 285 -9.37 -22.20 -13.82
N ARG A 286 -10.40 -22.84 -14.37
CA ARG A 286 -11.38 -22.15 -15.24
C ARG A 286 -12.10 -21.06 -14.44
N ARG A 287 -12.02 -19.81 -14.90
CA ARG A 287 -12.59 -18.61 -14.24
C ARG A 287 -12.14 -18.44 -12.77
N GLY A 288 -10.93 -18.90 -12.42
CA GLY A 288 -10.42 -18.78 -11.05
C GLY A 288 -10.98 -19.80 -10.04
N ALA A 289 -11.81 -20.77 -10.47
CA ALA A 289 -12.48 -21.69 -9.54
C ALA A 289 -11.52 -22.54 -8.70
N SER A 290 -10.36 -22.92 -9.25
CA SER A 290 -9.39 -23.74 -8.52
C SER A 290 -8.70 -22.91 -7.43
N ILE A 291 -8.23 -21.70 -7.77
CA ILE A 291 -7.56 -20.84 -6.80
C ILE A 291 -8.54 -20.37 -5.71
N LEU A 292 -9.79 -20.06 -6.06
CA LEU A 292 -10.84 -19.72 -5.09
C LEU A 292 -11.08 -20.88 -4.10
N SER A 293 -11.20 -22.11 -4.60
CA SER A 293 -11.37 -23.29 -3.72
C SER A 293 -10.18 -23.49 -2.77
N VAL A 294 -8.95 -23.19 -3.20
CA VAL A 294 -7.79 -23.21 -2.31
C VAL A 294 -7.93 -22.12 -1.25
N LYS A 295 -8.23 -20.87 -1.64
CA LYS A 295 -8.42 -19.75 -0.71
C LYS A 295 -9.55 -19.98 0.29
N GLU A 296 -10.64 -20.63 -0.10
CA GLU A 296 -11.74 -21.00 0.82
C GLU A 296 -11.32 -22.10 1.80
N SER A 297 -10.33 -22.92 1.44
CA SER A 297 -9.88 -24.06 2.25
C SER A 297 -8.74 -23.72 3.21
N CYS A 298 -8.03 -22.61 2.99
CA CYS A 298 -6.94 -22.15 3.85
C CYS A 298 -7.16 -20.69 4.24
N ASN A 299 -6.98 -20.35 5.52
CA ASN A 299 -7.05 -18.96 5.96
C ASN A 299 -5.74 -18.20 5.63
N ALA A 300 -5.36 -18.22 4.35
CA ALA A 300 -4.16 -17.57 3.82
C ALA A 300 -4.54 -16.78 2.56
N GLU A 301 -3.88 -15.63 2.38
CA GLU A 301 -4.03 -14.78 1.22
C GLU A 301 -3.15 -15.30 0.10
N ILE A 302 -3.73 -15.47 -1.09
CA ILE A 302 -2.99 -15.96 -2.25
C ILE A 302 -3.06 -14.93 -3.36
N PHE A 303 -1.89 -14.42 -3.73
CA PHE A 303 -1.70 -13.44 -4.79
C PHE A 303 -0.99 -14.04 -5.98
N ILE A 304 -1.38 -13.58 -7.17
CA ILE A 304 -0.75 -13.94 -8.44
C ILE A 304 -0.36 -12.63 -9.12
N GLY A 305 0.84 -12.58 -9.72
CA GLY A 305 1.35 -11.38 -10.37
C GLY A 305 0.46 -10.85 -11.51
N GLY A 306 -0.34 -11.71 -12.13
CA GLY A 306 -1.14 -11.37 -13.30
C GLY A 306 -0.24 -10.96 -14.48
N ALA A 307 -0.72 -10.03 -15.31
CA ALA A 307 0.06 -9.50 -16.43
C ALA A 307 1.24 -8.61 -16.00
N LYS A 308 1.22 -8.08 -14.77
CA LYS A 308 2.19 -7.09 -14.25
C LYS A 308 3.29 -7.69 -13.37
N GLY A 309 3.08 -8.88 -12.81
CA GLY A 309 4.04 -9.57 -11.96
C GLY A 309 4.61 -10.84 -12.60
N PRO A 310 5.43 -11.61 -11.86
CA PRO A 310 6.03 -12.84 -12.36
C PRO A 310 4.95 -13.85 -12.75
N THR A 311 5.05 -14.39 -13.97
CA THR A 311 4.03 -15.27 -14.56
C THR A 311 4.11 -16.71 -14.04
N ASP A 312 5.20 -17.04 -13.35
CA ASP A 312 5.60 -18.33 -12.84
C ASP A 312 5.62 -18.40 -11.31
N LYS A 313 4.99 -17.43 -10.61
CA LYS A 313 5.02 -17.35 -9.15
C LYS A 313 3.65 -17.15 -8.54
N VAL A 314 3.44 -17.77 -7.38
CA VAL A 314 2.29 -17.55 -6.49
C VAL A 314 2.81 -17.10 -5.14
N PHE A 315 2.23 -16.03 -4.60
CA PHE A 315 2.63 -15.44 -3.32
C PHE A 315 1.56 -15.77 -2.29
N ILE A 316 1.95 -16.30 -1.14
CA ILE A 316 1.04 -16.79 -0.11
C ILE A 316 1.41 -16.10 1.20
N VAL A 317 0.47 -15.34 1.76
CA VAL A 317 0.65 -14.57 3.01
C VAL A 317 -0.34 -15.07 4.05
N GLY A 318 0.12 -15.27 5.28
CA GLY A 318 -0.75 -15.60 6.41
C GLY A 318 -0.07 -16.51 7.44
N PRO A 319 -0.85 -17.11 8.37
CA PRO A 319 -0.32 -17.97 9.41
C PRO A 319 0.48 -19.15 8.84
N VAL A 320 1.61 -19.48 9.45
CA VAL A 320 2.55 -20.52 8.93
C VAL A 320 1.83 -21.81 8.52
N LYS A 321 0.94 -22.34 9.36
CA LYS A 321 0.20 -23.58 9.09
C LYS A 321 -0.72 -23.45 7.87
N GLN A 322 -1.38 -22.31 7.71
CA GLN A 322 -2.29 -22.04 6.59
C GLN A 322 -1.52 -21.83 5.29
N VAL A 323 -0.36 -21.16 5.34
CA VAL A 323 0.55 -21.01 4.19
C VAL A 323 1.04 -22.36 3.70
N ARG A 324 1.50 -23.25 4.61
CA ARG A 324 1.94 -24.61 4.23
C ARG A 324 0.80 -25.46 3.68
N LYS A 325 -0.41 -25.33 4.22
CA LYS A 325 -1.62 -25.97 3.68
C LYS A 325 -1.89 -25.50 2.25
N ALA A 326 -1.87 -24.19 2.01
CA ALA A 326 -2.06 -23.60 0.69
C ALA A 326 -1.01 -24.09 -0.32
N GLU A 327 0.28 -24.09 0.07
CA GLU A 327 1.37 -24.63 -0.76
C GLU A 327 1.12 -26.08 -1.16
N ALA A 328 0.77 -26.94 -0.21
CA ALA A 328 0.52 -28.36 -0.47
C ALA A 328 -0.64 -28.55 -1.46
N MET A 329 -1.74 -27.80 -1.28
CA MET A 329 -2.88 -27.82 -2.19
C MET A 329 -2.49 -27.35 -3.59
N LEU A 330 -1.74 -26.25 -3.71
CA LEU A 330 -1.28 -25.70 -4.98
C LEU A 330 -0.31 -26.64 -5.70
N ARG A 331 0.66 -27.23 -4.98
CA ARG A 331 1.58 -28.24 -5.53
C ARG A 331 0.82 -29.45 -6.04
N GLY A 332 -0.21 -29.91 -5.33
CA GLY A 332 -1.09 -30.99 -5.78
C GLY A 332 -1.82 -30.67 -7.09
N LYS A 333 -2.15 -29.40 -7.37
CA LYS A 333 -2.74 -28.97 -8.65
C LYS A 333 -1.71 -28.89 -9.79
N ILE A 334 -0.44 -28.64 -9.46
CA ILE A 334 0.66 -28.50 -10.43
C ILE A 334 1.11 -29.88 -10.94
N LEU A 335 1.21 -30.86 -10.04
CA LEU A 335 1.64 -32.23 -10.36
C LEU A 335 0.69 -32.88 -11.38
N ASP A 336 1.26 -33.59 -12.35
CA ASP A 336 0.51 -34.47 -13.24
C ASP A 336 0.07 -35.70 -12.44
N ILE A 337 -1.22 -35.78 -12.13
CA ILE A 337 -1.82 -37.06 -11.76
C ILE A 337 -2.05 -37.77 -13.09
N PHE A 338 -1.12 -38.68 -13.42
CA PHE A 338 -1.18 -39.54 -14.60
C PHE A 338 -2.30 -40.56 -14.50
#